data_AF-A0A8B9XW54-F1
#
_entry.id   AF-A0A8B9XW54-F1
#
_cell.length_a   1.000
_cell.length_b   1.000
_cell.length_c   1.000
_cell.angle_alpha   90.00
_cell.angle_beta   90.00
_cell.angle_gamma   90.00
#
_symmetry.space_group_name_H-M   'P 1'
#
loop_
_entity.id
_entity.type
_entity.pdbx_description
1 polymer ?
#
loop_
_entity_poly.entity_id
_entity_poly.type
_entity_poly.pdbx_seq_one_letter_code
_entity_poly.pdbx_strand_id
1 'polypeptide(L)'
;MDGQPEPVRGRLQIFQKMEKEPQARDGSPVLEYHAALVTGDLEHLKPLMDKFFQDANVVFEIKKDEMVWQVKSPATFGLSGLWTLEYKRELTTPLCIAAAQGHTACVRHLLGRGADPDASPGGRGALHEACLGSHTACARLLLQHRADPDLLSAEGLAPLHLCRTAASLGCAQALLEHGASVQLEGGTSRDTPLHVAAQRGLDEHARLYLNRGARVDARNGHGETALSAACGAALRPDEHARCLRLCTLLLRHGAAADTRDEDERSPLHKACGHARPGLARLLLLHGADARALDYGGASPLARVLQTAACAPEGEPQLTVQELLNHGSPTVWPDAFPKVLKSCAAVPTVIEVLFNSYSQLRVSESWKDVIPEEVFQMHQAFYRSLFALAHTPRCLQHLCRCAIRKSFGRKCFSLVPLLPLPESLQNYLLLEPEGVLH
;
A
#
# COMPACT_ATOMS: atom_id res chain seq x y z
N MET A 1 -35.56 6.28 -23.94
CA MET A 1 -34.98 5.08 -24.58
C MET A 1 -33.61 5.51 -25.09
N ASP A 2 -32.65 5.51 -24.17
CA ASP A 2 -31.26 5.87 -24.40
C ASP A 2 -30.47 4.56 -24.52
N GLY A 3 -30.03 4.23 -25.73
CA GLY A 3 -29.10 3.13 -25.96
C GLY A 3 -27.68 3.68 -26.01
N GLN A 4 -26.88 3.41 -24.98
CA GLN A 4 -25.43 3.63 -25.04
C GLN A 4 -24.81 2.74 -26.14
N PRO A 5 -23.87 3.24 -26.96
CA PRO A 5 -23.15 2.38 -27.89
C PRO A 5 -22.14 1.51 -27.12
N GLU A 6 -22.23 0.19 -27.32
CA GLU A 6 -21.28 -0.77 -26.76
C GLU A 6 -19.84 -0.51 -27.26
N PRO A 7 -18.80 -0.77 -26.44
CA PRO A 7 -17.42 -0.65 -26.89
C PRO A 7 -17.11 -1.75 -27.91
N VAL A 8 -16.77 -1.34 -29.14
CA VAL A 8 -16.33 -2.25 -30.21
C VAL A 8 -15.00 -2.91 -29.81
N ARG A 9 -15.08 -4.15 -29.32
CA ARG A 9 -13.92 -5.04 -29.17
C ARG A 9 -13.60 -5.69 -30.52
N GLY A 10 -12.84 -5.00 -31.35
CA GLY A 10 -12.24 -5.58 -32.55
C GLY A 10 -10.87 -6.18 -32.24
N ARG A 11 -10.73 -7.52 -32.27
CA ARG A 11 -9.44 -8.17 -32.50
C ARG A 11 -9.15 -8.08 -34.00
N LEU A 12 -8.29 -7.16 -34.41
CA LEU A 12 -7.79 -7.11 -35.78
C LEU A 12 -6.55 -8.00 -35.90
N GLN A 13 -6.70 -9.15 -36.56
CA GLN A 13 -5.57 -9.90 -37.13
C GLN A 13 -5.07 -9.12 -38.35
N ILE A 14 -3.82 -8.65 -38.30
CA ILE A 14 -3.23 -7.86 -39.37
C ILE A 14 -2.55 -8.78 -40.39
N PHE A 15 -2.89 -8.55 -41.66
CA PHE A 15 -2.40 -9.20 -42.86
C PHE A 15 -0.88 -9.04 -43.08
N GLN A 16 -0.30 -10.07 -43.70
CA GLN A 16 1.06 -10.14 -44.24
C GLN A 16 1.29 -9.14 -45.40
N LYS A 17 2.37 -8.34 -45.34
CA LYS A 17 3.56 -8.41 -46.25
C LYS A 17 4.40 -7.12 -46.26
N MET A 18 5.71 -7.36 -46.07
CA MET A 18 6.89 -6.73 -46.70
C MET A 18 7.19 -5.25 -46.35
N GLU A 19 8.39 -4.88 -45.91
CA GLU A 19 9.67 -5.18 -46.56
C GLU A 19 10.85 -5.48 -45.61
N LYS A 20 11.58 -6.54 -45.96
CA LYS A 20 12.98 -6.90 -45.61
C LYS A 20 13.40 -6.76 -44.14
N GLU A 21 12.92 -7.72 -43.36
CA GLU A 21 13.71 -8.36 -42.31
C GLU A 21 15.07 -8.80 -42.88
N PRO A 22 16.20 -8.68 -42.15
CA PRO A 22 17.15 -9.78 -42.20
C PRO A 22 16.39 -10.98 -41.64
N GLN A 23 15.86 -11.81 -42.53
CA GLN A 23 15.19 -13.06 -42.21
C GLN A 23 16.03 -13.78 -41.16
N ALA A 24 15.59 -13.75 -39.90
CA ALA A 24 16.12 -14.61 -38.87
C ALA A 24 15.67 -16.02 -39.30
N ARG A 25 16.57 -16.70 -40.00
CA ARG A 25 16.40 -18.11 -40.35
C ARG A 25 16.12 -18.86 -39.05
N ASP A 26 15.13 -19.75 -39.06
CA ASP A 26 15.08 -20.87 -38.13
C ASP A 26 16.49 -21.46 -38.04
N GLY A 27 17.11 -21.41 -36.85
CA GLY A 27 18.51 -21.81 -36.63
C GLY A 27 19.55 -20.69 -36.57
N SER A 28 19.19 -19.42 -36.32
CA SER A 28 20.21 -18.41 -36.04
C SER A 28 20.88 -18.68 -34.67
N PRO A 29 22.23 -18.73 -34.58
CA PRO A 29 22.94 -19.09 -33.35
C PRO A 29 22.66 -18.11 -32.20
N VAL A 30 22.26 -16.87 -32.51
CA VAL A 30 21.86 -15.84 -31.54
C VAL A 30 20.54 -16.20 -30.85
N LEU A 31 19.54 -16.65 -31.63
CA LEU A 31 18.24 -17.05 -31.09
C LEU A 31 18.34 -18.37 -30.31
N GLU A 32 19.13 -19.33 -30.79
CA GLU A 32 19.41 -20.58 -30.07
C GLU A 32 20.13 -20.31 -28.75
N TYR A 33 21.10 -19.39 -28.75
CA TYR A 33 21.81 -18.97 -27.55
C TYR A 33 20.90 -18.25 -26.55
N HIS A 34 20.03 -17.34 -27.03
CA HIS A 34 19.01 -16.70 -26.20
C HIS A 34 18.01 -17.73 -25.64
N ALA A 35 17.56 -18.69 -26.44
CA ALA A 35 16.67 -19.77 -25.99
C ALA A 35 17.35 -20.61 -24.91
N ALA A 36 18.61 -21.01 -25.09
CA ALA A 36 19.38 -21.77 -24.11
C ALA A 36 19.59 -20.99 -22.79
N LEU A 37 19.74 -19.67 -22.84
CA LEU A 37 19.81 -18.81 -21.65
C LEU A 37 18.47 -18.75 -20.90
N VAL A 38 17.35 -18.72 -21.63
CA VAL A 38 16.02 -18.71 -21.03
C VAL A 38 15.67 -20.07 -20.43
N THR A 39 15.99 -21.18 -21.12
CA THR A 39 15.73 -22.53 -20.61
C THR A 39 16.70 -22.96 -19.51
N GLY A 40 17.91 -22.38 -19.48
CA GLY A 40 18.95 -22.73 -18.51
C GLY A 40 19.81 -23.92 -18.91
N ASP A 41 19.79 -24.31 -20.19
CA ASP A 41 20.50 -25.47 -20.72
C ASP A 41 22.01 -25.20 -20.89
N LEU A 42 22.75 -25.35 -19.79
CA LEU A 42 24.19 -25.11 -19.74
C LEU A 42 24.99 -25.96 -20.74
N GLU A 43 24.56 -27.19 -21.01
CA GLU A 43 25.24 -28.10 -21.94
C GLU A 43 25.12 -27.65 -23.41
N HIS A 44 24.03 -26.97 -23.76
CA HIS A 44 23.86 -26.35 -25.09
C HIS A 44 24.51 -24.97 -25.16
N LEU A 45 24.62 -24.27 -24.03
CA LEU A 45 25.18 -22.93 -23.96
C LEU A 45 26.71 -22.89 -24.12
N LYS A 46 27.45 -23.81 -23.48
CA LYS A 46 28.92 -23.91 -23.59
C LYS A 46 29.43 -23.98 -25.05
N PRO A 47 28.96 -24.93 -25.90
CA PRO A 47 29.47 -25.04 -27.27
C PRO A 47 29.08 -23.84 -28.14
N LEU A 48 27.97 -23.16 -27.86
CA LEU A 48 27.57 -21.95 -28.57
C LEU A 48 28.48 -20.76 -28.22
N MET A 49 28.86 -20.61 -26.94
CA MET A 49 29.84 -19.58 -26.53
C MET A 49 31.21 -19.83 -27.18
N ASP A 50 31.73 -21.06 -27.08
CA ASP A 50 33.07 -21.37 -27.61
C ASP A 50 33.18 -21.18 -29.13
N LYS A 51 32.09 -21.36 -29.86
CA LYS A 51 32.07 -21.23 -31.33
C LYS A 51 31.73 -19.83 -31.83
N PHE A 52 30.79 -19.13 -31.20
CA PHE A 52 30.17 -17.93 -31.78
C PHE A 52 30.27 -16.67 -30.90
N PHE A 53 30.42 -16.81 -29.58
CA PHE A 53 30.38 -15.68 -28.64
C PHE A 53 31.55 -15.76 -27.65
N GLN A 54 32.74 -15.34 -28.09
CA GLN A 54 33.94 -15.30 -27.24
C GLN A 54 33.85 -14.22 -26.15
N ASP A 55 33.16 -13.12 -26.44
CA ASP A 55 32.90 -12.04 -25.49
C ASP A 55 31.65 -12.35 -24.67
N ALA A 56 31.78 -12.47 -23.35
CA ALA A 56 30.64 -12.75 -22.46
C ALA A 56 29.71 -11.54 -22.25
N ASN A 57 30.12 -10.34 -22.67
CA ASN A 57 29.41 -9.06 -22.51
C ASN A 57 28.55 -8.69 -23.71
N VAL A 58 28.07 -9.66 -24.49
CA VAL A 58 27.15 -9.40 -25.61
C VAL A 58 25.90 -8.66 -25.10
N VAL A 59 25.43 -7.66 -25.85
CA VAL A 59 24.18 -6.97 -25.57
C VAL A 59 23.12 -7.44 -26.56
N PHE A 60 22.05 -8.05 -26.06
CA PHE A 60 20.86 -8.36 -26.84
C PHE A 60 20.00 -7.10 -26.99
N GLU A 61 19.59 -6.82 -28.22
CA GLU A 61 18.53 -5.85 -28.51
C GLU A 61 17.23 -6.63 -28.73
N ILE A 62 16.33 -6.60 -27.73
CA ILE A 62 14.99 -7.18 -27.86
C ILE A 62 14.07 -6.08 -28.37
N LYS A 63 13.55 -6.25 -29.59
CA LYS A 63 12.54 -5.36 -30.18
C LYS A 63 11.16 -5.90 -29.83
N LYS A 64 10.42 -5.19 -28.98
CA LYS A 64 8.99 -5.42 -28.75
C LYS A 64 8.20 -4.36 -29.49
N ASP A 65 7.40 -4.79 -30.46
CA ASP A 65 6.45 -3.93 -31.16
C ASP A 65 5.15 -3.86 -30.35
N GLU A 66 5.09 -2.95 -29.37
CA GLU A 66 3.86 -2.68 -28.59
C GLU A 66 3.10 -1.49 -29.22
N MET A 67 1.86 -1.73 -29.67
CA MET A 67 0.94 -0.64 -30.03
C MET A 67 0.26 -0.09 -28.78
N VAL A 68 0.49 1.19 -28.48
CA VAL A 68 -0.13 1.87 -27.34
C VAL A 68 -1.27 2.76 -27.83
N TRP A 69 -2.43 2.66 -27.18
CA TRP A 69 -3.54 3.59 -27.39
C TRP A 69 -3.36 4.83 -26.51
N GLN A 70 -3.13 5.99 -27.11
CA GLN A 70 -3.01 7.24 -26.37
C GLN A 70 -4.23 8.13 -26.62
N VAL A 71 -4.92 8.52 -25.53
CA VAL A 71 -5.90 9.61 -25.56
C VAL A 71 -5.21 10.86 -25.03
N LYS A 72 -4.75 11.69 -25.94
CA LYS A 72 -4.16 12.99 -25.60
C LYS A 72 -5.03 14.10 -26.17
N SER A 73 -6.20 14.30 -25.55
CA SER A 73 -6.88 15.60 -25.34
C SER A 73 -8.39 15.43 -25.13
N PRO A 74 -9.02 16.20 -24.22
CA PRO A 74 -10.45 16.48 -24.27
C PRO A 74 -10.66 17.61 -25.29
N ALA A 75 -10.42 17.35 -26.56
CA ALA A 75 -10.81 18.29 -27.61
C ALA A 75 -12.33 18.18 -27.82
N THR A 76 -12.98 19.33 -27.96
CA THR A 76 -14.43 19.61 -27.95
C THR A 76 -15.26 18.88 -29.03
N PHE A 77 -14.68 17.94 -29.77
CA PHE A 77 -15.36 17.07 -30.74
C PHE A 77 -14.75 15.67 -30.70
N GLY A 78 -15.38 14.76 -29.94
CA GLY A 78 -15.21 13.31 -30.05
C GLY A 78 -13.87 12.74 -29.56
N LEU A 79 -13.96 11.60 -28.86
CA LEU A 79 -12.82 10.80 -28.40
C LEU A 79 -12.02 10.25 -29.61
N SER A 80 -11.10 11.04 -30.16
CA SER A 80 -10.13 10.56 -31.14
C SER A 80 -8.88 10.05 -30.41
N GLY A 81 -8.86 8.74 -30.15
CA GLY A 81 -7.65 8.07 -29.67
C GLY A 81 -6.71 7.77 -30.83
N LEU A 82 -5.43 8.16 -30.71
CA LEU A 82 -4.40 7.91 -31.71
C LEU A 82 -3.61 6.66 -31.30
N TRP A 83 -3.45 5.72 -32.23
CA TRP A 83 -2.54 4.59 -32.06
C TRP A 83 -1.13 5.03 -32.44
N THR A 84 -0.20 4.99 -31.48
CA THR A 84 1.21 5.27 -31.73
C THR A 84 2.01 3.98 -31.56
N LEU A 85 2.80 3.63 -32.59
CA LEU A 85 3.85 2.62 -32.50
C LEU A 85 5.01 3.23 -31.71
N GLU A 86 5.11 2.92 -30.42
CA GLU A 86 6.28 3.25 -29.61
C GLU A 86 7.23 2.05 -29.61
N TYR A 87 8.41 2.23 -30.22
CA TYR A 87 9.47 1.23 -30.20
C TYR A 87 10.17 1.24 -28.83
N LYS A 88 9.90 0.25 -27.98
CA LYS A 88 10.72 0.01 -26.78
C LYS A 88 11.89 -0.90 -27.14
N ARG A 89 13.10 -0.34 -27.12
CA ARG A 89 14.36 -1.09 -27.25
C ARG A 89 14.80 -1.53 -25.87
N GLU A 90 14.66 -2.82 -25.56
CA GLU A 90 15.19 -3.40 -24.33
C GLU A 90 16.59 -3.97 -24.62
N LEU A 91 17.62 -3.32 -24.08
CA LEU A 91 19.00 -3.81 -24.16
C LEU A 91 19.28 -4.71 -22.95
N THR A 92 19.68 -5.96 -23.14
CA THR A 92 19.93 -6.89 -22.01
C THR A 92 21.20 -7.70 -22.22
N THR A 93 21.89 -8.08 -21.14
CA THR A 93 23.05 -8.98 -21.22
C THR A 93 22.65 -10.43 -20.99
N PRO A 94 23.41 -11.42 -21.51
CA PRO A 94 23.28 -12.84 -21.18
C PRO A 94 23.19 -13.08 -19.67
N LEU A 95 24.01 -12.33 -18.92
CA LEU A 95 24.09 -12.42 -17.47
C LEU A 95 22.78 -11.97 -16.81
N CYS A 96 22.18 -10.87 -17.26
CA CYS A 96 20.88 -10.40 -16.77
C CYS A 96 19.77 -11.43 -17.01
N ILE A 97 19.75 -12.07 -18.20
CA ILE A 97 18.73 -13.08 -18.55
C ILE A 97 18.87 -14.32 -17.63
N ALA A 98 20.09 -14.83 -17.47
CA ALA A 98 20.35 -15.96 -16.59
C ALA A 98 20.02 -15.64 -15.12
N ALA A 99 20.31 -14.42 -14.67
CA ALA A 99 19.98 -13.95 -13.32
C ALA A 99 18.47 -13.78 -13.10
N ALA A 100 17.72 -13.28 -14.08
CA ALA A 100 16.27 -13.11 -14.02
C ALA A 100 15.53 -14.45 -13.87
N GLN A 101 16.03 -15.50 -14.54
CA GLN A 101 15.43 -16.85 -14.48
C GLN A 101 15.94 -17.70 -13.31
N GLY A 102 17.02 -17.28 -12.63
CA GLY A 102 17.57 -18.01 -11.49
C GLY A 102 18.53 -19.14 -11.87
N HIS A 103 19.05 -19.13 -13.10
CA HIS A 103 19.94 -20.18 -13.62
C HIS A 103 21.37 -20.02 -13.09
N THR A 104 21.57 -20.41 -11.83
CA THR A 104 22.84 -20.27 -11.09
C THR A 104 24.06 -20.85 -11.83
N ALA A 105 23.89 -21.99 -12.51
CA ALA A 105 24.97 -22.65 -13.23
C ALA A 105 25.43 -21.83 -14.45
N CYS A 106 24.46 -21.26 -15.20
CA CYS A 106 24.73 -20.36 -16.31
C CYS A 106 25.41 -19.06 -15.83
N VAL A 107 24.90 -18.46 -14.74
CA VAL A 107 25.51 -17.26 -14.13
C VAL A 107 26.96 -17.52 -13.73
N ARG A 108 27.25 -18.64 -13.06
CA ARG A 108 28.63 -19.02 -12.69
C ARG A 108 29.54 -19.19 -13.91
N HIS A 109 29.04 -19.81 -14.97
CA HIS A 109 29.82 -20.01 -16.19
C HIS A 109 30.14 -18.68 -16.89
N LEU A 110 29.16 -17.79 -17.00
CA LEU A 110 29.32 -16.46 -17.60
C LEU A 110 30.30 -15.59 -16.80
N LEU A 111 30.20 -15.57 -15.46
CA LEU A 111 31.14 -14.86 -14.60
C LEU A 111 32.57 -15.44 -14.69
N GLY A 112 32.70 -16.76 -14.80
CA GLY A 112 34.00 -17.43 -15.00
C GLY A 112 34.67 -17.09 -16.34
N ARG A 113 33.90 -16.61 -17.32
CA ARG A 113 34.39 -16.12 -18.63
C ARG A 113 34.67 -14.62 -18.64
N GLY A 114 34.56 -13.93 -17.50
CA GLY A 114 34.82 -12.49 -17.39
C GLY A 114 33.63 -11.61 -17.77
N ALA A 115 32.40 -12.11 -17.65
CA ALA A 115 31.22 -11.25 -17.75
C ALA A 115 31.26 -10.18 -16.65
N ASP A 116 30.99 -8.93 -17.04
CA ASP A 116 30.94 -7.80 -16.11
C ASP A 116 29.64 -7.87 -15.28
N PRO A 117 29.72 -8.02 -13.94
CA PRO A 117 28.53 -8.11 -13.09
C PRO A 117 27.73 -6.80 -13.01
N ASP A 118 28.37 -5.65 -13.25
CA ASP A 118 27.76 -4.32 -13.12
C ASP A 118 27.23 -3.78 -14.45
N ALA A 119 27.37 -4.54 -15.54
CA ALA A 119 26.85 -4.16 -16.85
C ALA A 119 25.32 -4.02 -16.84
N SER A 120 24.84 -2.80 -17.05
CA SER A 120 23.41 -2.45 -17.04
C SER A 120 22.95 -1.75 -18.33
N PRO A 121 23.10 -2.36 -19.52
CA PRO A 121 22.81 -1.68 -20.79
C PRO A 121 21.33 -1.31 -20.96
N GLY A 122 20.41 -2.06 -20.33
CA GLY A 122 18.96 -1.75 -20.29
C GLY A 122 18.52 -0.97 -19.07
N GLY A 123 19.46 -0.40 -18.32
CA GLY A 123 19.16 0.30 -17.07
C GLY A 123 18.91 -0.62 -15.87
N ARG A 124 18.92 -1.95 -16.02
CA ARG A 124 18.90 -2.91 -14.91
C ARG A 124 20.08 -3.87 -15.05
N GLY A 125 20.88 -3.98 -14.00
CA GLY A 125 22.00 -4.93 -13.91
C GLY A 125 21.54 -6.33 -13.48
N ALA A 126 22.43 -7.31 -13.56
CA ALA A 126 22.10 -8.71 -13.23
C ALA A 126 21.66 -8.88 -11.77
N LEU A 127 22.24 -8.10 -10.85
CA LEU A 127 21.88 -8.11 -9.43
C LEU A 127 20.44 -7.62 -9.18
N HIS A 128 19.98 -6.64 -9.96
CA HIS A 128 18.61 -6.14 -9.89
C HIS A 128 17.60 -7.22 -10.28
N GLU A 129 17.86 -7.91 -11.39
CA GLU A 129 17.00 -8.99 -11.88
C GLU A 129 16.97 -10.20 -10.93
N ALA A 130 18.12 -10.56 -10.35
CA ALA A 130 18.16 -11.60 -9.31
C ALA A 130 17.33 -11.25 -8.07
N CYS A 131 17.34 -9.98 -7.64
CA CYS A 131 16.55 -9.52 -6.50
C CYS A 131 15.06 -9.47 -6.82
N LEU A 132 14.69 -9.04 -8.02
CA LEU A 132 13.31 -9.02 -8.51
C LEU A 132 12.73 -10.45 -8.59
N GLY A 133 13.51 -11.39 -9.13
CA GLY A 133 13.17 -12.82 -9.23
C GLY A 133 13.26 -13.60 -7.91
N SER A 134 13.76 -12.98 -6.82
CA SER A 134 14.01 -13.63 -5.53
C SER A 134 15.04 -14.78 -5.58
N HIS A 135 15.99 -14.71 -6.52
CA HIS A 135 17.00 -15.75 -6.76
C HIS A 135 18.24 -15.54 -5.89
N THR A 136 18.13 -15.99 -4.65
CA THR A 136 19.15 -15.81 -3.59
C THR A 136 20.54 -16.34 -3.98
N ALA A 137 20.59 -17.49 -4.63
CA ALA A 137 21.85 -18.12 -5.05
C ALA A 137 22.54 -17.33 -6.17
N CYS A 138 21.78 -16.79 -7.13
CA CYS A 138 22.32 -15.91 -8.16
C CYS A 138 22.85 -14.60 -7.56
N ALA A 139 22.09 -13.97 -6.66
CA ALA A 139 22.50 -12.74 -5.99
C ALA A 139 23.82 -12.93 -5.21
N ARG A 140 23.95 -14.03 -4.44
CA ARG A 140 25.20 -14.36 -3.73
C ARG A 140 26.39 -14.56 -4.67
N LEU A 141 26.20 -15.26 -5.79
CA LEU A 141 27.27 -15.47 -6.76
C LEU A 141 27.73 -14.16 -7.39
N LEU A 142 26.80 -13.27 -7.75
CA LEU A 142 27.13 -11.96 -8.31
C LEU A 142 27.91 -11.11 -7.30
N LEU A 143 27.48 -11.08 -6.04
CA LEU A 143 28.16 -10.33 -4.97
C LEU A 143 29.56 -10.89 -4.65
N GLN A 144 29.76 -12.22 -4.73
CA GLN A 144 31.08 -12.84 -4.59
C GLN A 144 32.05 -12.42 -5.70
N HIS A 145 31.53 -12.15 -6.91
CA HIS A 145 32.29 -11.63 -8.03
C HIS A 145 32.40 -10.09 -8.04
N ARG A 146 32.21 -9.44 -6.89
CA ARG A 146 32.35 -7.99 -6.67
C ARG A 146 31.33 -7.13 -7.43
N ALA A 147 30.13 -7.64 -7.69
CA ALA A 147 29.01 -6.79 -8.10
C ALA A 147 28.77 -5.69 -7.07
N ASP A 148 28.54 -4.45 -7.51
CA ASP A 148 28.21 -3.34 -6.63
C ASP A 148 26.79 -3.53 -6.05
N PRO A 149 26.64 -3.71 -4.73
CA PRO A 149 25.34 -3.91 -4.10
C PRO A 149 24.44 -2.66 -4.12
N ASP A 150 25.02 -1.47 -4.35
CA ASP A 150 24.34 -0.18 -4.32
C ASP A 150 24.15 0.42 -5.72
N LEU A 151 24.51 -0.32 -6.78
CA LEU A 151 24.34 0.11 -8.17
C LEU A 151 22.89 0.52 -8.44
N LEU A 152 22.66 1.73 -8.94
CA LEU A 152 21.31 2.21 -9.22
C LEU A 152 20.85 1.78 -10.61
N SER A 153 19.62 1.27 -10.70
CA SER A 153 18.94 1.09 -11.99
C SER A 153 18.57 2.43 -12.64
N ALA A 154 18.12 2.41 -13.89
CA ALA A 154 17.64 3.61 -14.61
C ALA A 154 16.43 4.28 -13.95
N GLU A 155 15.67 3.53 -13.15
CA GLU A 155 14.59 4.08 -12.30
C GLU A 155 15.13 4.72 -11.01
N GLY A 156 16.45 4.69 -10.78
CA GLY A 156 17.09 5.14 -9.55
C GLY A 156 16.87 4.18 -8.37
N LEU A 157 16.49 2.92 -8.61
CA LEU A 157 16.28 1.93 -7.56
C LEU A 157 17.55 1.11 -7.35
N ALA A 158 18.03 1.02 -6.10
CA ALA A 158 19.05 0.05 -5.71
C ALA A 158 18.47 -1.39 -5.62
N PRO A 159 19.30 -2.44 -5.71
CA PRO A 159 18.86 -3.85 -5.65
C PRO A 159 18.00 -4.17 -4.41
N LEU A 160 18.31 -3.55 -3.27
CA LEU A 160 17.58 -3.73 -2.01
C LEU A 160 16.11 -3.24 -2.09
N HIS A 161 15.81 -2.25 -2.93
CA HIS A 161 14.44 -1.76 -3.19
C HIS A 161 13.60 -2.72 -4.04
N LEU A 162 14.25 -3.66 -4.74
CA LEU A 162 13.57 -4.66 -5.57
C LEU A 162 13.18 -5.91 -4.78
N CYS A 163 13.66 -6.06 -3.54
CA CYS A 163 13.26 -7.11 -2.60
C CYS A 163 11.83 -6.87 -2.06
N ARG A 164 10.82 -7.08 -2.92
CA ARG A 164 9.40 -6.76 -2.66
C ARG A 164 8.55 -7.96 -2.22
N THR A 165 9.13 -9.14 -2.16
CA THR A 165 8.43 -10.40 -1.84
C THR A 165 9.03 -11.05 -0.59
N ALA A 166 8.27 -11.88 0.12
CA ALA A 166 8.79 -12.63 1.26
C ALA A 166 9.97 -13.56 0.87
N ALA A 167 9.94 -14.14 -0.33
CA ALA A 167 11.00 -15.00 -0.85
C ALA A 167 12.34 -14.27 -1.05
N SER A 168 12.30 -12.96 -1.32
CA SER A 168 13.50 -12.14 -1.52
C SER A 168 14.30 -11.86 -0.24
N LEU A 169 13.87 -12.37 0.93
CA LEU A 169 14.57 -12.16 2.21
C LEU A 169 16.04 -12.63 2.16
N GLY A 170 16.30 -13.77 1.51
CA GLY A 170 17.67 -14.26 1.34
C GLY A 170 18.53 -13.38 0.44
N CYS A 171 17.92 -12.69 -0.53
CA CYS A 171 18.62 -11.70 -1.37
C CYS A 171 18.97 -10.47 -0.53
N ALA A 172 18.01 -9.96 0.25
CA ALA A 172 18.24 -8.83 1.15
C ALA A 172 19.32 -9.13 2.20
N GLN A 173 19.35 -10.35 2.76
CA GLN A 173 20.43 -10.80 3.64
C GLN A 173 21.79 -10.75 2.96
N ALA A 174 21.90 -11.34 1.76
CA ALA A 174 23.15 -11.39 1.01
C ALA A 174 23.66 -9.99 0.65
N LEU A 175 22.78 -9.09 0.21
CA LEU A 175 23.13 -7.70 -0.11
C LEU A 175 23.74 -6.99 1.12
N LEU A 176 23.10 -7.12 2.28
CA LEU A 176 23.60 -6.48 3.50
C LEU A 176 24.89 -7.10 4.06
N GLU A 177 25.08 -8.41 3.88
CA GLU A 177 26.35 -9.07 4.23
C GLU A 177 27.51 -8.55 3.38
N HIS A 178 27.23 -8.16 2.13
CA HIS A 178 28.20 -7.61 1.19
C HIS A 178 28.27 -6.06 1.19
N GLY A 179 27.68 -5.40 2.20
CA GLY A 179 27.86 -3.97 2.43
C GLY A 179 26.83 -3.04 1.79
N ALA A 180 25.68 -3.56 1.31
CA ALA A 180 24.61 -2.71 0.79
C ALA A 180 24.13 -1.69 1.82
N SER A 181 23.87 -0.46 1.37
CA SER A 181 23.38 0.61 2.24
C SER A 181 21.86 0.51 2.45
N VAL A 182 21.44 0.42 3.72
CA VAL A 182 20.01 0.44 4.11
C VAL A 182 19.36 1.82 4.05
N GLN A 183 20.13 2.88 3.80
CA GLN A 183 19.67 4.27 3.84
C GLN A 183 19.53 4.89 2.44
N LEU A 184 19.91 4.17 1.39
CA LEU A 184 19.81 4.70 0.04
C LEU A 184 18.35 4.99 -0.29
N GLU A 185 18.09 6.21 -0.72
CA GLU A 185 16.80 6.61 -1.26
C GLU A 185 16.78 6.26 -2.74
N GLY A 186 15.75 5.54 -3.17
CA GLY A 186 15.59 5.11 -4.55
C GLY A 186 14.25 5.50 -5.15
N GLY A 187 14.22 5.57 -6.47
CA GLY A 187 12.99 5.81 -7.23
C GLY A 187 12.55 7.28 -7.27
N THR A 188 11.46 7.53 -7.96
CA THR A 188 10.83 8.86 -8.07
C THR A 188 10.28 9.35 -6.73
N SER A 189 9.85 8.44 -5.86
CA SER A 189 9.35 8.71 -4.52
C SER A 189 10.45 8.89 -3.47
N ARG A 190 11.73 8.67 -3.81
CA ARG A 190 12.86 8.65 -2.85
C ARG A 190 12.58 7.73 -1.66
N ASP A 191 12.00 6.57 -1.92
CA ASP A 191 11.71 5.60 -0.88
C ASP A 191 13.00 4.93 -0.41
N THR A 192 13.15 4.71 0.89
CA THR A 192 14.21 3.83 1.41
C THR A 192 13.77 2.36 1.36
N PRO A 193 14.69 1.39 1.50
CA PRO A 193 14.34 -0.04 1.51
C PRO A 193 13.32 -0.38 2.62
N LEU A 194 13.36 0.36 3.74
CA LEU A 194 12.39 0.22 4.82
C LEU A 194 10.98 0.71 4.41
N HIS A 195 10.86 1.78 3.62
CA HIS A 195 9.57 2.22 3.08
C HIS A 195 8.97 1.16 2.16
N VAL A 196 9.79 0.58 1.27
CA VAL A 196 9.32 -0.48 0.35
C VAL A 196 8.85 -1.72 1.14
N ALA A 197 9.64 -2.17 2.13
CA ALA A 197 9.22 -3.26 3.01
C ALA A 197 7.93 -2.94 3.75
N ALA A 198 7.77 -1.68 4.19
CA ALA A 198 6.60 -1.22 4.90
C ALA A 198 5.33 -1.21 4.04
N GLN A 199 5.42 -0.70 2.81
CA GLN A 199 4.32 -0.71 1.83
C GLN A 199 3.88 -2.13 1.46
N ARG A 200 4.78 -3.11 1.50
CA ARG A 200 4.47 -4.51 1.17
C ARG A 200 4.11 -5.38 2.37
N GLY A 201 4.14 -4.82 3.59
CA GLY A 201 3.86 -5.57 4.81
C GLY A 201 4.87 -6.68 5.10
N LEU A 202 6.15 -6.48 4.73
CA LEU A 202 7.23 -7.45 4.92
C LEU A 202 7.88 -7.25 6.30
N ASP A 203 7.34 -7.93 7.31
CA ASP A 203 7.80 -7.83 8.70
C ASP A 203 9.23 -8.36 8.91
N GLU A 204 9.62 -9.46 8.25
CA GLU A 204 10.97 -10.01 8.36
C GLU A 204 12.04 -9.14 7.67
N HIS A 205 11.72 -8.53 6.52
CA HIS A 205 12.63 -7.56 5.87
C HIS A 205 12.81 -6.32 6.74
N ALA A 206 11.72 -5.77 7.28
CA ALA A 206 11.79 -4.61 8.15
C ALA A 206 12.62 -4.90 9.41
N ARG A 207 12.45 -6.06 10.05
CA ARG A 207 13.30 -6.52 11.17
C ARG A 207 14.78 -6.49 10.80
N LEU A 208 15.10 -7.08 9.66
CA LEU A 208 16.46 -7.20 9.20
C LEU A 208 17.07 -5.82 8.89
N TYR A 209 16.34 -4.91 8.26
CA TYR A 209 16.82 -3.55 7.99
C TYR A 209 17.03 -2.76 9.28
N LEU A 210 16.09 -2.83 10.23
CA LEU A 210 16.20 -2.15 11.53
C LEU A 210 17.37 -2.66 12.36
N ASN A 211 17.60 -3.98 12.37
CA ASN A 211 18.75 -4.59 13.04
C ASN A 211 20.10 -4.18 12.42
N ARG A 212 20.09 -3.73 11.15
CA ARG A 212 21.27 -3.22 10.44
C ARG A 212 21.37 -1.68 10.47
N GLY A 213 20.59 -1.03 11.34
CA GLY A 213 20.68 0.41 11.58
C GLY A 213 19.87 1.28 10.61
N ALA A 214 18.84 0.74 9.97
CA ALA A 214 17.91 1.55 9.17
C ALA A 214 17.25 2.65 10.03
N ARG A 215 17.13 3.86 9.48
CA ARG A 215 16.52 5.00 10.18
C ARG A 215 15.00 4.83 10.12
N VAL A 216 14.38 4.68 11.28
CA VAL A 216 12.93 4.42 11.38
C VAL A 216 12.09 5.61 10.94
N ASP A 217 12.54 6.82 11.29
CA ASP A 217 11.88 8.09 10.98
C ASP A 217 12.42 8.76 9.71
N ALA A 218 13.11 8.01 8.84
CA ALA A 218 13.47 8.51 7.53
C ALA A 218 12.21 8.93 6.77
N ARG A 219 12.27 10.06 6.06
CA ARG A 219 11.16 10.57 5.27
C ARG A 219 11.47 10.41 3.78
N ASN A 220 10.52 9.85 3.04
CA ASN A 220 10.62 9.79 1.58
C ASN A 220 10.29 11.15 0.94
N GLY A 221 10.26 11.21 -0.39
CA GLY A 221 9.94 12.41 -1.18
C GLY A 221 8.51 12.93 -1.00
N HIS A 222 7.63 12.16 -0.36
CA HIS A 222 6.28 12.57 0.03
C HIS A 222 6.19 12.98 1.52
N GLY A 223 7.33 13.08 2.20
CA GLY A 223 7.38 13.37 3.64
C GLY A 223 6.89 12.23 4.51
N GLU A 224 6.60 11.05 3.94
CA GLU A 224 6.08 9.90 4.66
C GLU A 224 7.21 9.15 5.35
N THR A 225 6.94 8.63 6.55
CA THR A 225 7.78 7.65 7.24
C THR A 225 7.37 6.23 6.87
N ALA A 226 8.24 5.25 7.16
CA ALA A 226 7.91 3.84 6.96
C ALA A 226 6.63 3.42 7.70
N LEU A 227 6.38 3.97 8.89
CA LEU A 227 5.13 3.75 9.64
C LEU A 227 3.91 4.30 8.89
N SER A 228 3.99 5.52 8.37
CA SER A 228 2.92 6.15 7.58
C SER A 228 2.63 5.35 6.30
N ALA A 229 3.68 4.91 5.60
CA ALA A 229 3.56 4.10 4.39
C ALA A 229 2.90 2.73 4.68
N ALA A 230 3.27 2.06 5.78
CA ALA A 230 2.63 0.80 6.21
C ALA A 230 1.13 0.98 6.49
N CYS A 231 0.75 2.10 7.12
CA CYS A 231 -0.65 2.41 7.42
C CYS A 231 -1.48 2.67 6.16
N GLY A 232 -0.89 3.23 5.10
CA GLY A 232 -1.59 3.47 3.82
C GLY A 232 -1.71 2.24 2.92
N ALA A 233 -0.78 1.29 2.99
CA ALA A 233 -0.66 0.27 1.95
C ALA A 233 -1.50 -0.99 2.13
N ALA A 234 -1.98 -1.30 3.33
CA ALA A 234 -2.61 -2.61 3.64
C ALA A 234 -4.08 -2.73 3.17
N LEU A 235 -4.37 -2.55 1.88
CA LEU A 235 -5.75 -2.49 1.36
C LEU A 235 -6.57 -3.77 1.57
N ARG A 236 -5.92 -4.93 1.76
CA ARG A 236 -6.63 -6.23 1.88
C ARG A 236 -6.75 -6.71 3.33
N PRO A 237 -7.83 -7.44 3.68
CA PRO A 237 -8.02 -8.00 5.02
C PRO A 237 -6.88 -8.95 5.44
N ASP A 238 -6.37 -9.78 4.52
CA ASP A 238 -5.25 -10.72 4.79
C ASP A 238 -3.92 -10.01 5.10
N GLU A 239 -3.78 -8.74 4.70
CA GLU A 239 -2.61 -7.91 4.97
C GLU A 239 -2.70 -7.20 6.32
N HIS A 240 -3.88 -7.18 6.95
CA HIS A 240 -4.11 -6.49 8.21
C HIS A 240 -3.22 -7.01 9.33
N ALA A 241 -3.17 -8.34 9.53
CA ALA A 241 -2.36 -8.95 10.58
C ALA A 241 -0.86 -8.70 10.36
N ARG A 242 -0.39 -8.68 9.10
CA ARG A 242 0.99 -8.36 8.75
C ARG A 242 1.31 -6.89 9.02
N CYS A 243 0.44 -5.99 8.57
CA CYS A 243 0.55 -4.56 8.81
C CYS A 243 0.60 -4.24 10.31
N LEU A 244 -0.26 -4.84 11.12
CA LEU A 244 -0.24 -4.68 12.58
C LEU A 244 1.09 -5.11 13.20
N ARG A 245 1.61 -6.30 12.83
CA ARG A 245 2.90 -6.79 13.34
C ARG A 245 4.05 -5.86 12.94
N LEU A 246 4.05 -5.40 11.69
CA LEU A 246 5.04 -4.47 11.16
C LEU A 246 4.97 -3.12 11.87
N CYS A 247 3.79 -2.53 12.05
CA CYS A 247 3.63 -1.25 12.75
C CYS A 247 4.02 -1.36 14.23
N THR A 248 3.64 -2.46 14.89
CA THR A 248 4.10 -2.77 16.26
C THR A 248 5.61 -2.78 16.34
N LEU A 249 6.26 -3.34 15.32
CA LEU A 249 7.71 -3.45 15.27
C LEU A 249 8.38 -2.09 15.07
N LEU A 250 7.89 -1.29 14.12
CA LEU A 250 8.39 0.06 13.88
C LEU A 250 8.27 0.93 15.14
N LEU A 251 7.12 0.89 15.83
CA LEU A 251 6.92 1.64 17.08
C LEU A 251 7.82 1.16 18.22
N ARG A 252 8.08 -0.15 18.34
CA ARG A 252 9.04 -0.69 19.30
C ARG A 252 10.47 -0.19 19.05
N HIS A 253 10.82 0.02 17.78
CA HIS A 253 12.12 0.61 17.40
C HIS A 253 12.12 2.15 17.45
N GLY A 254 11.08 2.78 18.02
CA GLY A 254 11.05 4.22 18.28
C GLY A 254 10.44 5.07 17.17
N ALA A 255 9.71 4.48 16.21
CA ALA A 255 8.98 5.26 15.20
C ALA A 255 8.05 6.28 15.85
N ALA A 256 8.07 7.52 15.38
CA ALA A 256 7.13 8.53 15.85
C ALA A 256 5.72 8.28 15.27
N ALA A 257 4.73 8.08 16.15
CA ALA A 257 3.34 7.80 15.75
C ALA A 257 2.62 9.01 15.12
N ASP A 258 3.13 10.23 15.37
CA ASP A 258 2.54 11.52 14.96
C ASP A 258 3.27 12.21 13.80
N THR A 259 4.04 11.45 13.02
CA THR A 259 4.72 12.01 11.84
C THR A 259 3.71 12.52 10.84
N ARG A 260 3.93 13.70 10.26
CA ARG A 260 3.08 14.26 9.21
C ARG A 260 3.77 14.18 7.86
N ASP A 261 3.03 13.74 6.86
CA ASP A 261 3.44 13.81 5.45
C ASP A 261 3.21 15.21 4.86
N GLU A 262 3.50 15.39 3.58
CA GLU A 262 3.34 16.67 2.86
C GLU A 262 1.88 17.16 2.84
N ASP A 263 0.89 16.26 2.93
CA ASP A 263 -0.54 16.57 3.02
C ASP A 263 -1.00 16.82 4.47
N GLU A 264 -0.05 16.96 5.41
CA GLU A 264 -0.24 17.00 6.86
C GLU A 264 -0.96 15.77 7.45
N ARG A 265 -1.04 14.65 6.71
CA ARG A 265 -1.69 13.43 7.21
C ARG A 265 -0.75 12.68 8.14
N SER A 266 -1.29 12.32 9.30
CA SER A 266 -0.62 11.41 10.24
C SER A 266 -0.87 9.94 9.88
N PRO A 267 -0.05 8.99 10.38
CA PRO A 267 -0.33 7.55 10.28
C PRO A 267 -1.75 7.20 10.72
N LEU A 268 -2.28 7.91 11.71
CA LEU A 268 -3.65 7.74 12.20
C LEU A 268 -4.68 8.11 11.12
N HIS A 269 -4.49 9.20 10.36
CA HIS A 269 -5.39 9.54 9.25
C HIS A 269 -5.46 8.42 8.20
N LYS A 270 -4.31 7.82 7.87
CA LYS A 270 -4.24 6.69 6.91
C LYS A 270 -4.91 5.44 7.46
N ALA A 271 -4.64 5.07 8.72
CA ALA A 271 -5.30 3.96 9.39
C ALA A 271 -6.83 4.13 9.45
N CYS A 272 -7.29 5.35 9.71
CA CYS A 272 -8.69 5.73 9.79
C CYS A 272 -9.39 5.73 8.41
N GLY A 273 -8.72 6.17 7.34
CA GLY A 273 -9.27 6.10 5.98
C GLY A 273 -9.51 4.68 5.46
N HIS A 274 -8.91 3.68 6.09
CA HIS A 274 -9.17 2.27 5.79
C HIS A 274 -10.01 1.57 6.85
N ALA A 275 -10.58 2.31 7.81
CA ALA A 275 -11.37 1.77 8.92
C ALA A 275 -10.68 0.58 9.62
N ARG A 276 -9.43 0.77 10.08
CA ARG A 276 -8.66 -0.30 10.76
C ARG A 276 -8.60 -0.10 12.28
N PRO A 277 -9.49 -0.72 13.07
CA PRO A 277 -9.59 -0.46 14.51
C PRO A 277 -8.34 -0.86 15.28
N GLY A 278 -7.78 -2.05 15.02
CA GLY A 278 -6.56 -2.50 15.68
C GLY A 278 -5.36 -1.58 15.46
N LEU A 279 -5.23 -1.01 14.25
CA LEU A 279 -4.12 -0.12 13.90
C LEU A 279 -4.32 1.26 14.52
N ALA A 280 -5.55 1.80 14.45
CA ALA A 280 -5.90 3.06 15.09
C ALA A 280 -5.65 2.99 16.61
N ARG A 281 -6.12 1.93 17.27
CA ARG A 281 -5.90 1.70 18.71
C ARG A 281 -4.41 1.67 19.06
N LEU A 282 -3.62 0.93 18.29
CA LEU A 282 -2.18 0.82 18.49
C LEU A 282 -1.48 2.19 18.34
N LEU A 283 -1.83 2.98 17.32
CA LEU A 283 -1.26 4.32 17.13
C LEU A 283 -1.64 5.26 18.27
N LEU A 284 -2.90 5.25 18.70
CA LEU A 284 -3.41 6.07 19.80
C LEU A 284 -2.74 5.72 21.15
N LEU A 285 -2.49 4.43 21.40
CA LEU A 285 -1.74 3.97 22.58
C LEU A 285 -0.29 4.46 22.58
N HIS A 286 0.32 4.59 21.39
CA HIS A 286 1.66 5.15 21.22
C HIS A 286 1.68 6.68 21.09
N GLY A 287 0.58 7.35 21.46
CA GLY A 287 0.53 8.79 21.64
C GLY A 287 0.05 9.59 20.44
N ALA A 288 -0.50 8.94 19.40
CA ALA A 288 -1.00 9.65 18.23
C ALA A 288 -2.12 10.66 18.57
N ASP A 289 -2.07 11.86 17.99
CA ASP A 289 -3.07 12.90 18.23
C ASP A 289 -4.34 12.67 17.41
N ALA A 290 -5.41 12.25 18.10
CA ALA A 290 -6.74 12.09 17.53
C ALA A 290 -7.38 13.39 17.04
N ARG A 291 -6.80 14.55 17.39
CA ARG A 291 -7.30 15.89 17.01
C ARG A 291 -6.52 16.54 15.88
N ALA A 292 -5.48 15.88 15.37
CA ALA A 292 -4.72 16.39 14.24
C ALA A 292 -5.64 16.64 13.04
N LEU A 293 -5.34 17.66 12.26
CA LEU A 293 -6.04 17.98 11.02
C LEU A 293 -5.07 17.77 9.87
N ASP A 294 -5.55 17.19 8.78
CA ASP A 294 -4.84 17.18 7.51
C ASP A 294 -4.95 18.54 6.80
N TYR A 295 -4.26 18.69 5.66
CA TYR A 295 -4.31 19.91 4.85
C TYR A 295 -5.74 20.28 4.39
N GLY A 296 -6.62 19.29 4.27
CA GLY A 296 -8.04 19.49 3.94
C GLY A 296 -8.91 19.90 5.14
N GLY A 297 -8.34 20.06 6.32
CA GLY A 297 -9.06 20.33 7.56
C GLY A 297 -9.87 19.15 8.08
N ALA A 298 -9.64 17.94 7.56
CA ALA A 298 -10.29 16.73 8.02
C ALA A 298 -9.53 16.14 9.20
N SER A 299 -10.25 15.78 10.27
CA SER A 299 -9.70 15.00 11.37
C SER A 299 -9.67 13.50 11.02
N PRO A 300 -8.95 12.66 11.79
CA PRO A 300 -8.99 11.21 11.61
C PRO A 300 -10.42 10.66 11.68
N LEU A 301 -11.23 11.21 12.60
CA LEU A 301 -12.65 10.85 12.74
C LEU A 301 -13.43 11.21 11.46
N ALA A 302 -13.24 12.41 10.90
CA ALA A 302 -13.89 12.79 9.65
C ALA A 302 -13.51 11.85 8.50
N ARG A 303 -12.25 11.38 8.46
CA ARG A 303 -11.77 10.44 7.45
C ARG A 303 -12.45 9.07 7.56
N VAL A 304 -12.61 8.53 8.78
CA VAL A 304 -13.39 7.28 9.01
C VAL A 304 -14.81 7.44 8.48
N LEU A 305 -15.47 8.56 8.78
CA LEU A 305 -16.87 8.77 8.38
C LEU A 305 -17.05 8.88 6.86
N GLN A 306 -16.07 9.42 6.15
CA GLN A 306 -16.07 9.47 4.69
C GLN A 306 -15.96 8.08 4.06
N THR A 307 -15.22 7.16 4.71
CA THR A 307 -14.93 5.83 4.16
C THR A 307 -15.80 4.71 4.74
N ALA A 308 -16.54 4.99 5.83
CA ALA A 308 -17.38 4.01 6.53
C ALA A 308 -18.39 3.31 5.64
N ALA A 309 -18.99 4.01 4.67
CA ALA A 309 -19.95 3.41 3.73
C ALA A 309 -19.29 2.59 2.61
N CYS A 310 -18.01 2.84 2.30
CA CYS A 310 -17.30 2.14 1.23
C CYS A 310 -16.61 0.86 1.70
N ALA A 311 -16.38 0.70 3.01
CA ALA A 311 -15.67 -0.44 3.59
C ALA A 311 -16.36 -0.97 4.86
N PRO A 312 -17.51 -1.68 4.72
CA PRO A 312 -18.25 -2.22 5.87
C PRO A 312 -17.49 -3.33 6.61
N GLU A 313 -16.59 -4.05 5.94
CA GLU A 313 -15.79 -5.14 6.52
C GLU A 313 -14.78 -4.64 7.58
N GLY A 314 -14.46 -3.35 7.60
CA GLY A 314 -13.49 -2.76 8.53
C GLY A 314 -14.02 -2.47 9.93
N GLU A 315 -15.29 -2.78 10.23
CA GLU A 315 -15.93 -2.43 11.51
C GLU A 315 -15.71 -0.94 11.90
N PRO A 316 -16.11 0.01 11.03
CA PRO A 316 -15.82 1.43 11.23
C PRO A 316 -16.32 1.97 12.58
N GLN A 317 -17.36 1.37 13.15
CA GLN A 317 -17.86 1.70 14.49
C GLN A 317 -16.78 1.61 15.57
N LEU A 318 -15.91 0.59 15.52
CA LEU A 318 -14.83 0.40 16.49
C LEU A 318 -13.75 1.46 16.32
N THR A 319 -13.41 1.83 15.07
CA THR A 319 -12.46 2.95 14.86
C THR A 319 -13.00 4.27 15.38
N VAL A 320 -14.29 4.56 15.19
CA VAL A 320 -14.91 5.78 15.71
C VAL A 320 -14.94 5.76 17.24
N GLN A 321 -15.28 4.62 17.83
CA GLN A 321 -15.28 4.42 19.28
C GLN A 321 -13.90 4.71 19.88
N GLU A 322 -12.84 4.11 19.34
CA GLU A 322 -11.47 4.32 19.80
C GLU A 322 -11.03 5.79 19.71
N LEU A 323 -11.31 6.44 18.58
CA LEU A 323 -11.00 7.87 18.40
C LEU A 323 -11.71 8.76 19.43
N LEU A 324 -12.99 8.51 19.70
CA LEU A 324 -13.76 9.26 20.68
C LEU A 324 -13.25 9.00 22.11
N ASN A 325 -12.81 7.78 22.41
CA ASN A 325 -12.24 7.42 23.72
C ASN A 325 -10.87 8.06 23.98
N HIS A 326 -10.12 8.35 22.92
CA HIS A 326 -8.85 9.10 22.98
C HIS A 326 -9.03 10.62 22.82
N GLY A 327 -10.26 11.12 22.82
CA GLY A 327 -10.56 12.56 22.90
C GLY A 327 -10.60 13.30 21.56
N SER A 328 -10.87 12.58 20.46
CA SER A 328 -11.26 13.21 19.19
C SER A 328 -12.45 14.14 19.41
N PRO A 329 -12.47 15.34 18.79
CA PRO A 329 -13.67 16.17 18.79
C PRO A 329 -14.82 15.42 18.10
N THR A 330 -16.02 15.59 18.63
CA THR A 330 -17.25 15.14 17.96
C THR A 330 -17.53 16.03 16.74
N VAL A 331 -18.34 15.52 15.82
CA VAL A 331 -18.76 16.30 14.65
C VAL A 331 -19.59 17.49 15.10
N TRP A 332 -19.48 18.62 14.42
CA TRP A 332 -20.35 19.77 14.70
C TRP A 332 -21.83 19.38 14.52
N PRO A 333 -22.72 19.71 15.47
CA PRO A 333 -24.14 19.33 15.42
C PRO A 333 -24.83 19.66 14.08
N ASP A 334 -24.53 20.83 13.50
CA ASP A 334 -25.12 21.28 12.23
C ASP A 334 -24.59 20.52 11.01
N ALA A 335 -23.43 19.88 11.13
CA ALA A 335 -22.85 19.02 10.10
C ALA A 335 -23.29 17.55 10.22
N PHE A 336 -24.01 17.19 11.30
CA PHE A 336 -24.49 15.83 11.54
C PHE A 336 -25.40 15.30 10.41
N PRO A 337 -26.28 16.08 9.76
CA PRO A 337 -27.07 15.59 8.63
C PRO A 337 -26.22 15.10 7.45
N LYS A 338 -25.04 15.71 7.22
CA LYS A 338 -24.11 15.24 6.18
C LYS A 338 -23.52 13.89 6.53
N VAL A 339 -23.15 13.70 7.80
CA VAL A 339 -22.66 12.41 8.31
C VAL A 339 -23.75 11.34 8.25
N LEU A 340 -24.98 11.70 8.61
CA LEU A 340 -26.14 10.82 8.51
C LEU A 340 -26.34 10.32 7.07
N LYS A 341 -26.19 11.21 6.07
CA LYS A 341 -26.24 10.84 4.65
C LYS A 341 -25.12 9.87 4.27
N SER A 342 -23.88 10.19 4.66
CA SER A 342 -22.69 9.41 4.28
C SER A 342 -22.60 8.07 4.99
N CYS A 343 -23.02 7.97 6.25
CA CYS A 343 -22.94 6.77 7.08
C CYS A 343 -24.29 6.04 7.21
N ALA A 344 -25.31 6.39 6.41
CA ALA A 344 -26.65 5.83 6.53
C ALA A 344 -26.67 4.29 6.51
N ALA A 345 -25.79 3.70 5.68
CA ALA A 345 -25.67 2.25 5.50
C ALA A 345 -25.07 1.52 6.72
N VAL A 346 -24.50 2.24 7.70
CA VAL A 346 -23.85 1.66 8.88
C VAL A 346 -24.43 2.29 10.16
N PRO A 347 -25.58 1.82 10.65
CA PRO A 347 -26.27 2.42 11.79
C PRO A 347 -25.47 2.35 13.10
N THR A 348 -24.57 1.38 13.26
CA THR A 348 -23.69 1.24 14.43
C THR A 348 -22.72 2.42 14.58
N VAL A 349 -22.26 3.01 13.47
CA VAL A 349 -21.45 4.24 13.51
C VAL A 349 -22.29 5.42 14.00
N ILE A 350 -23.53 5.53 13.52
CA ILE A 350 -24.47 6.57 13.94
C ILE A 350 -24.78 6.41 15.43
N GLU A 351 -24.96 5.19 15.91
CA GLU A 351 -25.15 4.89 17.32
C GLU A 351 -24.02 5.43 18.19
N VAL A 352 -22.77 5.02 17.90
CA VAL A 352 -21.58 5.46 18.65
C VAL A 352 -21.44 6.98 18.65
N LEU A 353 -21.65 7.62 17.49
CA LEU A 353 -21.61 9.08 17.39
C LEU A 353 -22.72 9.73 18.21
N PHE A 354 -23.98 9.32 18.04
CA PHE A 354 -25.14 9.91 18.69
C PHE A 354 -25.05 9.78 20.22
N ASN A 355 -24.56 8.63 20.68
CA ASN A 355 -24.28 8.34 22.08
C ASN A 355 -23.13 9.19 22.67
N SER A 356 -22.30 9.81 21.83
CA SER A 356 -21.26 10.74 22.32
C SER A 356 -21.77 12.16 22.62
N TYR A 357 -22.97 12.53 22.16
CA TYR A 357 -23.52 13.88 22.37
C TYR A 357 -24.33 13.97 23.66
N SER A 358 -24.09 15.03 24.44
CA SER A 358 -24.96 15.38 25.58
C SER A 358 -26.33 15.88 25.13
N GLN A 359 -26.37 16.67 24.05
CA GLN A 359 -27.59 17.21 23.46
C GLN A 359 -27.39 17.29 21.94
N LEU A 360 -28.26 16.62 21.19
CA LEU A 360 -28.36 16.73 19.74
C LEU A 360 -29.84 16.85 19.37
N ARG A 361 -30.23 17.95 18.74
CA ARG A 361 -31.62 18.20 18.32
C ARG A 361 -31.90 17.43 17.04
N VAL A 362 -32.63 16.34 17.15
CA VAL A 362 -33.10 15.57 15.99
C VAL A 362 -34.21 16.37 15.31
N SER A 363 -34.08 16.60 14.01
CA SER A 363 -35.08 17.27 13.18
C SER A 363 -35.79 16.26 12.29
N GLU A 364 -37.08 16.44 12.03
CA GLU A 364 -37.85 15.60 11.09
C GLU A 364 -37.27 15.68 9.66
N SER A 365 -36.64 16.80 9.31
CA SER A 365 -35.96 16.99 8.01
C SER A 365 -34.78 16.04 7.76
N TRP A 366 -34.29 15.32 8.78
CA TRP A 366 -33.24 14.32 8.60
C TRP A 366 -33.76 13.06 7.89
N LYS A 367 -35.08 12.83 7.92
CA LYS A 367 -35.70 11.69 7.22
C LYS A 367 -35.48 11.80 5.70
N ASP A 368 -35.56 13.01 5.16
CA ASP A 368 -35.39 13.29 3.73
C ASP A 368 -33.93 13.11 3.26
N VAL A 369 -32.98 13.06 4.20
CA VAL A 369 -31.55 12.95 3.91
C VAL A 369 -31.11 11.48 3.79
N ILE A 370 -31.89 10.55 4.36
CA ILE A 370 -31.58 9.12 4.36
C ILE A 370 -32.14 8.49 3.08
N PRO A 371 -31.35 7.72 2.31
CA PRO A 371 -31.87 6.95 1.18
C PRO A 371 -32.98 5.98 1.64
N GLU A 372 -34.11 5.96 0.93
CA GLU A 372 -35.30 5.17 1.29
C GLU A 372 -34.99 3.67 1.43
N GLU A 373 -34.12 3.14 0.57
CA GLU A 373 -33.65 1.74 0.60
C GLU A 373 -33.00 1.38 1.94
N VAL A 374 -32.14 2.28 2.45
CA VAL A 374 -31.41 2.11 3.70
C VAL A 374 -32.34 2.29 4.91
N PHE A 375 -33.28 3.23 4.81
CA PHE A 375 -34.30 3.44 5.83
C PHE A 375 -35.18 2.19 6.00
N GLN A 376 -35.54 1.51 4.91
CA GLN A 376 -36.31 0.26 4.95
C GLN A 376 -35.49 -0.88 5.56
N MET A 377 -34.22 -1.02 5.18
CA MET A 377 -33.33 -2.04 5.73
C MET A 377 -33.12 -1.91 7.25
N HIS A 378 -32.96 -0.68 7.76
CA HIS A 378 -32.69 -0.42 9.18
C HIS A 378 -33.84 0.31 9.89
N GLN A 379 -35.08 -0.03 9.52
CA GLN A 379 -36.28 0.70 9.95
C GLN A 379 -36.43 0.76 11.49
N ALA A 380 -36.10 -0.32 12.20
CA ALA A 380 -36.18 -0.36 13.66
C ALA A 380 -35.26 0.68 14.32
N PHE A 381 -34.02 0.79 13.83
CA PHE A 381 -33.02 1.73 14.33
C PHE A 381 -33.44 3.18 14.08
N TYR A 382 -33.81 3.51 12.84
CA TYR A 382 -34.18 4.89 12.50
C TYR A 382 -35.48 5.34 13.17
N ARG A 383 -36.47 4.44 13.35
CA ARG A 383 -37.67 4.76 14.13
C ARG A 383 -37.34 5.09 15.58
N SER A 384 -36.42 4.35 16.20
CA SER A 384 -35.93 4.66 17.55
C SER A 384 -35.21 6.02 17.58
N LEU A 385 -34.36 6.31 16.59
CA LEU A 385 -33.66 7.60 16.49
C LEU A 385 -34.60 8.80 16.40
N PHE A 386 -35.68 8.70 15.61
CA PHE A 386 -36.66 9.77 15.49
C PHE A 386 -37.59 9.87 16.70
N ALA A 387 -37.87 8.77 17.40
CA ALA A 387 -38.61 8.81 18.66
C ALA A 387 -37.89 9.64 19.74
N LEU A 388 -36.56 9.71 19.68
CA LEU A 388 -35.73 10.51 20.58
C LEU A 388 -35.77 12.02 20.30
N ALA A 389 -36.42 12.47 19.22
CA ALA A 389 -36.57 13.89 18.92
C ALA A 389 -37.43 14.64 19.95
N HIS A 390 -38.39 13.94 20.57
CA HIS A 390 -39.38 14.53 21.47
C HIS A 390 -39.19 14.12 22.94
N THR A 391 -38.14 13.39 23.27
CA THR A 391 -37.90 12.88 24.63
C THR A 391 -36.62 13.47 25.25
N PRO A 392 -36.65 13.85 26.54
CA PRO A 392 -35.44 14.24 27.25
C PRO A 392 -34.53 13.02 27.42
N ARG A 393 -33.21 13.23 27.34
CA ARG A 393 -32.22 12.16 27.54
C ARG A 393 -32.24 11.67 28.98
N CYS A 394 -31.96 10.38 29.15
CA CYS A 394 -31.92 9.77 30.47
C CYS A 394 -30.78 10.34 31.33
N LEU A 395 -30.97 10.36 32.65
CA LEU A 395 -29.95 10.84 33.60
C LEU A 395 -28.64 10.04 33.47
N GLN A 396 -28.74 8.73 33.21
CA GLN A 396 -27.61 7.84 32.99
C GLN A 396 -26.74 8.30 31.81
N HIS A 397 -27.37 8.71 30.69
CA HIS A 397 -26.67 9.25 29.52
C HIS A 397 -25.98 10.57 29.82
N LEU A 398 -26.65 11.47 30.53
CA LEU A 398 -26.05 12.75 30.96
C LEU A 398 -24.85 12.53 31.88
N CYS A 399 -24.95 11.56 32.81
CA CYS A 399 -23.83 11.16 33.67
C CYS A 399 -22.65 10.62 32.85
N ARG A 400 -22.89 9.75 31.86
CA ARG A 400 -21.82 9.29 30.95
C ARG A 400 -21.13 10.46 30.25
N CYS A 401 -21.90 11.37 29.65
CA CYS A 401 -21.35 12.52 28.95
C CYS A 401 -20.52 13.42 29.90
N ALA A 402 -20.97 13.60 31.14
CA ALA A 402 -20.24 14.35 32.16
C ALA A 402 -18.92 13.66 32.55
N ILE A 403 -18.94 12.33 32.79
CA ILE A 403 -17.75 11.54 33.13
C ILE A 403 -16.74 11.60 31.97
N ARG A 404 -17.18 11.36 30.74
CA ARG A 404 -16.31 11.44 29.55
C ARG A 404 -15.72 12.83 29.35
N LYS A 405 -16.50 13.89 29.60
CA LYS A 405 -16.01 15.28 29.57
C LYS A 405 -14.94 15.53 30.63
N SER A 406 -15.04 14.90 31.81
CA SER A 406 -14.05 15.02 32.88
C SER A 406 -12.74 14.27 32.58
N PHE A 407 -12.83 13.08 31.96
CA PHE A 407 -11.66 12.26 31.62
C PHE A 407 -10.97 12.68 30.31
N GLY A 408 -11.70 13.32 29.40
CA GLY A 408 -11.16 13.86 28.15
C GLY A 408 -10.42 12.80 27.32
N ARG A 409 -9.14 13.03 27.03
CA ARG A 409 -8.30 12.13 26.22
C ARG A 409 -7.95 10.81 26.92
N LYS A 410 -8.20 10.71 28.22
CA LYS A 410 -7.81 9.57 29.06
C LYS A 410 -8.97 8.62 29.36
N CYS A 411 -10.11 8.75 28.67
CA CYS A 411 -11.27 7.87 28.90
C CYS A 411 -10.87 6.40 28.75
N PHE A 412 -10.14 6.06 27.69
CA PHE A 412 -9.67 4.69 27.46
C PHE A 412 -8.83 4.13 28.62
N SER A 413 -7.94 4.94 29.21
CA SER A 413 -7.06 4.51 30.30
C SER A 413 -7.70 4.54 31.69
N LEU A 414 -8.64 5.46 31.94
CA LEU A 414 -9.18 5.73 33.28
C LEU A 414 -10.46 4.95 33.56
N VAL A 415 -11.30 4.69 32.55
CA VAL A 415 -12.57 3.96 32.75
C VAL A 415 -12.34 2.54 33.28
N PRO A 416 -11.36 1.75 32.79
CA PRO A 416 -11.10 0.42 33.33
C PRO A 416 -10.58 0.41 34.78
N LEU A 417 -10.10 1.55 35.29
CA LEU A 417 -9.62 1.68 36.67
C LEU A 417 -10.76 1.99 37.67
N LEU A 418 -11.96 2.28 37.18
CA LEU A 418 -13.11 2.55 38.04
C LEU A 418 -13.64 1.24 38.65
N PRO A 419 -14.06 1.24 39.93
CA PRO A 419 -14.69 0.09 40.57
C PRO A 419 -16.15 -0.05 40.12
N LEU A 420 -16.36 -0.22 38.81
CA LEU A 420 -17.66 -0.40 38.18
C LEU A 420 -17.74 -1.80 37.54
N PRO A 421 -18.93 -2.42 37.46
CA PRO A 421 -19.17 -3.61 36.65
C PRO A 421 -18.76 -3.40 35.18
N GLU A 422 -18.31 -4.45 34.51
CA GLU A 422 -17.87 -4.40 33.10
C GLU A 422 -18.93 -3.79 32.17
N SER A 423 -20.21 -4.10 32.38
CA SER A 423 -21.30 -3.51 31.58
C SER A 423 -21.36 -1.97 31.67
N LEU A 424 -21.10 -1.39 32.83
CA LEU A 424 -21.06 0.07 32.99
C LEU A 424 -19.76 0.66 32.44
N GLN A 425 -18.65 -0.07 32.48
CA GLN A 425 -17.40 0.36 31.84
C GLN A 425 -17.57 0.41 30.31
N ASN A 426 -18.18 -0.61 29.73
CA ASN A 426 -18.47 -0.72 28.31
C ASN A 426 -19.42 0.39 27.84
N TYR A 427 -20.46 0.67 28.64
CA TYR A 427 -21.36 1.80 28.42
C TYR A 427 -20.63 3.16 28.38
N LEU A 428 -19.68 3.38 29.31
CA LEU A 428 -18.84 4.58 29.34
C LEU A 428 -17.88 4.66 28.14
N LEU A 429 -17.43 3.52 27.63
CA LEU A 429 -16.52 3.40 26.48
C LEU A 429 -17.23 3.41 25.11
N LEU A 430 -18.55 3.66 25.07
CA LEU A 430 -19.36 3.71 23.85
C LEU A 430 -19.35 2.40 23.04
N GLU A 431 -19.40 1.24 23.71
CA GLU A 431 -19.60 -0.02 22.99
C GLU A 431 -20.95 -0.02 22.23
N PRO A 432 -20.97 -0.47 20.96
CA PRO A 432 -22.20 -0.53 20.18
C PRO A 432 -23.08 -1.70 20.67
N GLU A 433 -24.23 -1.38 21.26
CA GLU A 433 -25.21 -2.35 21.77
C GLU A 433 -26.46 -2.42 20.87
N GLY A 434 -26.53 -1.60 19.82
CA GLY A 434 -27.72 -1.41 18.99
C GLY A 434 -28.75 -0.47 19.60
N VAL A 435 -28.38 0.29 20.64
CA VAL A 435 -29.29 1.09 21.46
C VAL A 435 -28.88 2.57 21.50
N LEU A 436 -29.85 3.44 21.25
CA LEU A 436 -29.70 4.89 21.35
C LEU A 436 -30.23 5.36 22.72
N HIS A 437 -29.40 6.05 23.51
CA HIS A 437 -29.68 6.41 24.91
C HIS A 437 -29.99 7.87 25.18
#